data_AF-A0A4W5R3F5-F1
#
_entry.id   AF-A0A4W5R3F5-F1
#
_cell.length_a   1.000
_cell.length_b   1.000
_cell.length_c   1.000
_cell.angle_alpha   90.00
_cell.angle_beta   90.00
_cell.angle_gamma   90.00
#
_symmetry.space_group_name_H-M   'P 1'
#
loop_
_entity.id
_entity.type
_entity.pdbx_description
1 polymer ?
#
loop_
_entity_poly.entity_id
_entity_poly.type
_entity_poly.pdbx_seq_one_letter_code
_entity_poly.pdbx_strand_id
1 'polypeptide(L)'
;MSYEDGPRMFQDQLAEKVRPFIDLIDDMRSIGIDKELPLPTIAVVGDQSSGKSSVLETLSGVALPRGTGIVTRCPLLLKLCNDRTVKW
;
A
#
# COMPACT_ATOMS: atom_id res chain seq x y z
N MET A 1 -20.73 24.55 13.03
CA MET A 1 -21.06 23.61 11.94
C MET A 1 -19.98 23.79 10.88
N SER A 2 -18.94 22.97 10.94
CA SER A 2 -17.68 23.20 10.22
C SER A 2 -17.78 22.61 8.82
N TYR A 3 -17.58 23.44 7.79
CA TYR A 3 -17.66 23.09 6.36
C TYR A 3 -16.47 22.24 5.83
N GLU A 4 -15.74 21.53 6.71
CA GLU A 4 -14.46 20.87 6.39
C GLU A 4 -14.51 19.33 6.45
N ASP A 5 -15.67 18.73 6.75
CA ASP A 5 -15.79 17.26 6.93
C ASP A 5 -16.32 16.49 5.71
N GLY A 6 -16.77 17.20 4.66
CA GLY A 6 -17.31 16.57 3.44
C GLY A 6 -16.34 15.58 2.78
N PRO A 7 -15.08 15.98 2.48
CA PRO A 7 -14.12 15.10 1.82
C PRO A 7 -13.76 13.85 2.64
N ARG A 8 -13.68 13.98 3.97
CA ARG A 8 -13.36 12.87 4.88
C ARG A 8 -14.46 11.81 4.93
N MET A 9 -15.73 12.24 5.01
CA MET A 9 -16.85 11.30 5.00
C MET A 9 -16.89 10.43 3.75
N PHE A 10 -16.61 10.98 2.57
CA PHE A 10 -16.56 10.20 1.33
C PHE A 10 -15.43 9.18 1.33
N GLN A 11 -14.25 9.54 1.87
CA GLN A 11 -13.11 8.64 1.95
C GLN A 11 -13.37 7.48 2.90
N ASP A 12 -14.00 7.73 4.05
CA ASP A 12 -14.35 6.70 5.02
C ASP A 12 -15.37 5.70 4.43
N GLN A 13 -16.40 6.21 3.74
CA GLN A 13 -17.38 5.37 3.06
C GLN A 13 -16.77 4.50 1.96
N LEU A 14 -15.83 5.04 1.20
CA LEU A 14 -15.11 4.28 0.18
C LEU A 14 -14.21 3.21 0.82
N ALA A 15 -13.49 3.57 1.89
CA ALA A 15 -12.62 2.65 2.61
C ALA A 15 -13.41 1.47 3.18
N GLU A 16 -14.55 1.71 3.84
CA GLU A 16 -15.44 0.66 4.35
C GLU A 16 -15.91 -0.31 3.25
N LYS A 17 -16.19 0.20 2.04
CA LYS A 17 -16.61 -0.64 0.91
C LYS A 17 -15.47 -1.41 0.26
N VAL A 18 -14.27 -0.84 0.18
CA VAL A 18 -13.12 -1.43 -0.52
C VAL A 18 -12.34 -2.39 0.37
N ARG A 19 -12.30 -2.14 1.68
CA ARG A 19 -11.50 -2.91 2.65
C ARG A 19 -11.74 -4.43 2.59
N PRO A 20 -12.97 -4.94 2.51
CA PRO A 20 -13.23 -6.39 2.44
C PRO A 20 -12.57 -7.07 1.23
N PHE A 21 -12.43 -6.37 0.11
CA PHE A 21 -11.76 -6.94 -1.08
C PHE A 21 -10.25 -7.02 -0.91
N ILE A 22 -9.65 -6.02 -0.25
CA ILE A 22 -8.21 -6.05 0.06
C ILE A 22 -7.92 -7.19 1.03
N ASP A 23 -8.72 -7.32 2.09
CA ASP A 23 -8.58 -8.37 3.09
C ASP A 23 -8.75 -9.76 2.47
N LEU A 24 -9.74 -9.95 1.58
CA LEU A 24 -9.91 -11.21 0.84
C LEU A 24 -8.67 -11.60 0.02
N ILE A 25 -8.08 -10.65 -0.72
CA ILE A 25 -6.87 -10.92 -1.51
C ILE A 25 -5.71 -11.31 -0.57
N ASP A 26 -5.59 -10.66 0.59
CA ASP A 26 -4.57 -10.98 1.57
C ASP A 26 -4.77 -12.35 2.23
N ASP A 27 -6.02 -12.73 2.51
CA ASP A 27 -6.37 -14.05 3.01
C ASP A 27 -6.02 -15.14 1.99
N MET A 28 -6.35 -14.91 0.71
CA MET A 28 -5.99 -15.82 -0.38
C MET A 28 -4.47 -16.00 -0.50
N ARG A 29 -3.68 -14.93 -0.35
CA ARG A 29 -2.20 -15.02 -0.29
C ARG A 29 -1.74 -15.83 0.92
N SER A 30 -2.37 -15.65 2.08
CA SER A 30 -1.94 -16.31 3.32
C SER A 30 -2.05 -17.84 3.25
N ILE A 31 -3.01 -18.36 2.47
CA ILE A 31 -3.19 -19.79 2.22
C ILE A 31 -2.43 -20.29 0.98
N GLY A 32 -1.65 -19.43 0.32
CA GLY A 32 -0.74 -19.78 -0.76
C GLY A 32 -1.37 -19.88 -2.15
N ILE A 33 -2.56 -19.33 -2.38
CA ILE A 33 -3.21 -19.33 -3.71
C ILE A 33 -2.35 -18.61 -4.74
N ASP A 34 -1.57 -17.60 -4.34
CA ASP A 34 -0.68 -16.85 -5.22
C ASP A 34 0.39 -17.69 -5.92
N LYS A 35 0.63 -18.92 -5.46
CA LYS A 35 1.54 -19.89 -6.09
C LYS A 35 0.93 -20.59 -7.30
N GLU A 36 -0.40 -20.70 -7.34
CA GLU A 36 -1.13 -21.39 -8.41
C GLU A 36 -1.86 -20.41 -9.32
N LEU A 37 -2.33 -19.29 -8.77
CA LEU A 37 -3.06 -18.25 -9.50
C LEU A 37 -2.53 -16.86 -9.10
N PRO A 38 -2.13 -16.00 -10.06
CA PRO A 38 -1.72 -14.64 -9.73
C PRO A 38 -2.87 -13.86 -9.09
N LEU A 39 -2.60 -13.30 -7.91
CA LEU A 39 -3.55 -12.45 -7.18
C LEU A 39 -3.32 -10.96 -7.50
N PRO A 40 -4.37 -10.12 -7.56
CA PRO A 40 -4.23 -8.72 -7.95
C PRO A 40 -3.27 -7.94 -7.03
N THR A 41 -2.27 -7.30 -7.62
CA THR A 41 -1.28 -6.43 -6.94
C THR A 41 -1.11 -5.12 -7.70
N ILE A 42 -0.76 -4.05 -7.00
CA ILE A 42 -0.35 -2.79 -7.62
C ILE A 42 1.17 -2.81 -7.79
N ALA A 43 1.65 -2.69 -9.03
CA ALA A 43 3.07 -2.57 -9.33
C ALA A 43 3.45 -1.10 -9.52
N VAL A 44 4.50 -0.65 -8.83
CA VAL A 44 5.08 0.69 -9.01
C VAL A 44 6.30 0.57 -9.91
N VAL A 45 6.21 1.13 -11.12
CA VAL A 45 7.24 1.04 -12.16
C VAL A 45 7.51 2.41 -12.76
N GLY A 46 8.75 2.61 -13.24
CA GLY A 46 9.17 3.84 -13.90
C GLY A 46 10.69 4.02 -13.89
N ASP A 47 11.16 4.97 -14.69
CA ASP A 47 12.59 5.22 -14.94
C ASP A 47 13.39 5.55 -13.68
N GLN A 48 14.71 5.41 -13.73
CA GLN A 48 15.57 5.80 -12.61
C GLN A 48 15.31 7.26 -12.22
N SER A 49 15.27 7.55 -10.91
CA SER A 49 15.00 8.88 -10.37
C SER A 49 13.58 9.44 -10.59
N SER A 50 12.62 8.65 -11.09
CA SER A 50 11.22 9.08 -11.25
C SER A 50 10.40 9.22 -9.95
N GLY A 51 11.01 9.04 -8.78
CA GLY A 51 10.33 9.19 -7.48
C GLY A 51 9.60 7.96 -6.93
N LYS A 52 9.78 6.76 -7.52
CA LYS A 52 9.19 5.49 -7.02
C LYS A 52 9.38 5.28 -5.52
N SER A 53 10.62 5.41 -5.04
CA SER A 53 10.94 5.25 -3.61
C SER A 53 10.24 6.32 -2.78
N SER A 54 10.20 7.58 -3.25
CA SER A 54 9.48 8.66 -2.58
C SER A 54 7.99 8.37 -2.42
N VAL A 55 7.34 7.79 -3.44
CA VAL A 55 5.93 7.39 -3.35
C VAL A 55 5.73 6.31 -2.29
N LEU A 56 6.56 5.27 -2.30
CA LEU A 56 6.48 4.18 -1.32
C LEU A 56 6.75 4.66 0.11
N GLU A 57 7.69 5.59 0.30
CA GLU A 57 7.98 6.20 1.59
C GLU A 57 6.80 7.03 2.10
N THR A 58 6.18 7.86 1.25
CA THR A 58 5.01 8.66 1.64
C THR A 58 3.82 7.77 2.02
N LEU A 59 3.59 6.67 1.29
CA LEU A 59 2.50 5.75 1.58
C LEU A 59 2.75 4.91 2.84
N SER A 60 3.99 4.48 3.06
CA SER A 60 4.35 3.61 4.20
C SER A 60 4.69 4.35 5.48
N GLY A 61 5.08 5.63 5.38
CA GLY A 61 5.69 6.38 6.48
C GLY A 61 7.11 5.91 6.84
N VAL A 62 7.69 4.97 6.09
CA VAL A 62 9.01 4.39 6.34
C VAL A 62 10.01 4.96 5.34
N ALA A 63 11.15 5.47 5.82
CA ALA A 63 12.23 5.91 4.95
C ALA A 63 12.91 4.72 4.28
N LEU A 64 13.05 4.76 2.95
CA LEU A 64 13.83 3.79 2.20
C LEU A 64 15.27 4.31 2.03
N PRO A 65 16.27 3.42 1.84
CA PRO A 65 17.64 3.85 1.59
C PRO A 65 17.74 4.74 0.34
N ARG A 66 18.39 5.90 0.48
CA ARG A 66 18.62 6.88 -0.59
C ARG A 66 20.11 7.24 -0.67
N GLY A 67 20.62 7.48 -1.88
CA GLY A 67 22.00 7.89 -2.10
C GLY A 67 22.48 7.63 -3.53
N THR A 68 23.64 8.16 -3.89
CA THR A 68 24.25 7.93 -5.22
C THR A 68 24.49 6.44 -5.45
N GLY A 69 23.97 5.91 -6.57
CA GLY A 69 24.08 4.49 -6.91
C GLY A 69 23.16 3.55 -6.13
N ILE A 70 22.32 4.07 -5.23
CA ILE A 70 21.32 3.25 -4.53
C ILE A 70 20.05 3.18 -5.38
N VAL A 71 19.71 1.96 -5.79
CA VAL A 71 18.48 1.61 -6.50
C VAL A 71 17.87 0.34 -5.90
N THR A 72 16.57 0.16 -6.08
CA THR A 72 15.88 -1.07 -5.68
C THR A 72 16.33 -2.23 -6.58
N ARG A 73 17.23 -3.09 -6.07
CA ARG A 73 17.82 -4.22 -6.84
C ARG A 73 17.04 -5.53 -6.77
N CYS A 74 16.03 -5.60 -5.90
CA CYS A 74 15.10 -6.72 -5.80
C CYS A 74 13.68 -6.18 -5.62
N PRO A 75 12.63 -6.90 -6.05
CA PRO A 75 11.26 -6.48 -5.83
C PRO A 75 10.99 -6.24 -4.34
N LEU A 76 10.45 -5.07 -4.02
CA LEU A 76 9.99 -4.73 -2.68
C LEU A 76 8.46 -4.92 -2.64
N LEU A 77 7.99 -5.80 -1.76
CA LEU A 77 6.56 -5.95 -1.49
C LEU A 77 6.18 -5.07 -0.29
N LEU A 78 5.34 -4.07 -0.52
CA LEU A 78 4.77 -3.22 0.53
C LEU A 78 3.35 -3.70 0.87
N LYS A 79 3.14 -4.15 2.11
CA LYS A 79 1.82 -4.52 2.64
C LYS A 79 1.41 -3.51 3.72
N LEU A 80 0.32 -2.78 3.48
CA LEU A 80 -0.23 -1.81 4.42
C LEU A 80 -1.44 -2.42 5.14
N CYS A 81 -1.32 -2.61 6.46
CA CYS A 81 -2.39 -3.12 7.30
C CYS A 81 -2.95 -1.97 8.16
N ASN A 82 -4.28 -1.79 8.15
CA ASN A 82 -4.94 -0.87 9.08
C ASN A 82 -5.43 -1.68 10.27
N ASP A 83 -4.54 -1.92 11.24
CA ASP A 83 -4.88 -2.62 12.46
C ASP A 83 -5.23 -1.61 13.56
N ARG A 84 -6.53 -1.45 13.85
CA ARG A 84 -7.03 -0.56 14.90
C ARG A 84 -6.71 -1.06 16.32
N THR A 85 -6.21 -2.29 16.46
CA THR A 85 -5.86 -2.89 17.75
C THR A 85 -4.40 -2.68 18.12
N VAL A 86 -3.52 -2.42 17.13
CA VAL A 86 -2.10 -2.16 17.36
C VAL A 86 -1.90 -0.67 17.66
N LYS A 87 -1.56 -0.36 18.91
CA LYS A 87 -1.06 0.97 19.30
C LYS A 87 0.46 0.98 19.10
N TRP A 88 0.93 1.88 18.24
CA TRP A 88 2.35 2.19 18.06
C TRP A 88 2.82 3.21 19.10
#